data_AF-A0A7S2D3A2-F1
#
_entry.id   AF-A0A7S2D3A2-F1
#
_cell.length_a   1.000
_cell.length_b   1.000
_cell.length_c   1.000
_cell.angle_alpha   90.00
_cell.angle_beta   90.00
_cell.angle_gamma   90.00
#
_symmetry.space_group_name_H-M   'P 1'
#
loop_
_entity.id
_entity.type
_entity.pdbx_description
1 polymer ?
#
loop_
_entity_poly.entity_id
_entity_poly.type
_entity_poly.pdbx_seq_one_letter_code
_entity_poly.pdbx_strand_id
1 'polypeptide(L)'
;YYGVGRSGGTPKDGCVSRWVRDTIQLLERVADGKTVLVGAAVGSWVMLRVAMERPDLVSAIVGLSPDADFTEELLMAQLSDEQKKKIMDEGLATITWGNTDYVVSRNLIEDGKKNLVLQGG
;
A
#
# COMPACT_ATOMS: atom_id res chain seq x y z
N TYR A 1 6.55 -4.39 -5.84
CA TYR A 1 5.71 -3.20 -6.05
C TYR A 1 6.57 -2.06 -6.56
N TYR A 2 6.02 -1.15 -7.37
CA TYR A 2 6.78 0.01 -7.88
C TYR A 2 7.52 0.75 -6.75
N GLY A 3 8.84 0.92 -6.89
CA GLY A 3 9.69 1.57 -5.89
C GLY A 3 10.04 0.72 -4.65
N VAL A 4 9.75 -0.58 -4.66
CA VAL A 4 10.01 -1.50 -3.52
C VAL A 4 10.78 -2.75 -3.98
N GLY A 5 11.85 -3.09 -3.25
CA GLY A 5 12.63 -4.31 -3.45
C GLY A 5 13.35 -4.34 -4.80
N ARG A 6 13.14 -5.40 -5.58
CA ARG A 6 13.76 -5.57 -6.92
C ARG A 6 12.93 -4.96 -8.06
N SER A 7 11.74 -4.46 -7.76
CA SER A 7 10.91 -3.78 -8.78
C SER A 7 11.51 -2.41 -9.12
N GLY A 8 11.43 -2.01 -10.39
CA GLY A 8 11.85 -0.67 -10.81
C GLY A 8 11.00 0.46 -10.22
N GLY A 9 11.41 1.69 -10.49
CA GLY A 9 10.75 2.91 -10.01
C GLY A 9 11.47 3.58 -8.85
N THR A 10 11.08 4.81 -8.51
CA THR A 10 11.61 5.51 -7.34
C THR A 10 10.73 5.22 -6.12
N PRO A 11 11.30 5.00 -4.92
CA PRO A 11 10.51 4.85 -3.70
C PRO A 11 9.58 6.04 -3.43
N LYS A 12 9.97 7.24 -3.87
CA LYS A 12 9.20 8.47 -3.67
C LYS A 12 7.85 8.47 -4.41
N ASP A 13 7.78 7.78 -5.54
CA ASP A 13 6.58 7.65 -6.37
C ASP A 13 5.73 6.40 -6.05
N GLY A 14 6.19 5.54 -5.14
CA GLY A 14 5.43 4.37 -4.70
C GLY A 14 4.25 4.78 -3.81
N CYS A 15 3.04 4.30 -4.14
CA CYS A 15 1.82 4.54 -3.36
C CYS A 15 0.77 3.44 -3.59
N VAL A 16 -0.27 3.41 -2.76
CA VAL A 16 -1.31 2.37 -2.75
C VAL A 16 -2.05 2.31 -4.08
N SER A 17 -2.56 3.44 -4.59
CA SER A 17 -3.26 3.53 -5.87
C SER A 17 -2.41 2.97 -7.02
N ARG A 18 -1.10 3.26 -7.00
CA ARG A 18 -0.18 2.74 -8.02
C ARG A 18 -0.06 1.22 -7.92
N TRP A 19 0.12 0.70 -6.71
CA TRP A 19 0.26 -0.73 -6.48
C TRP A 19 -1.02 -1.50 -6.83
N VAL A 20 -2.19 -0.94 -6.53
CA VAL A 20 -3.51 -1.47 -6.93
C VAL A 20 -3.62 -1.54 -8.44
N ARG A 21 -3.37 -0.43 -9.14
CA ARG A 21 -3.42 -0.37 -10.61
C ARG A 21 -2.45 -1.37 -11.25
N ASP A 22 -1.22 -1.42 -10.77
CA ASP A 22 -0.20 -2.33 -11.31
C ASP A 22 -0.61 -3.80 -11.07
N THR A 23 -1.31 -4.09 -9.96
CA THR A 23 -1.83 -5.43 -9.64
C THR A 23 -2.99 -5.80 -10.56
N ILE A 24 -3.94 -4.89 -10.80
CA ILE A 24 -5.04 -5.10 -11.76
C ILE A 24 -4.47 -5.39 -13.15
N GLN A 25 -3.54 -4.55 -13.63
CA GLN A 25 -2.92 -4.75 -14.94
C GLN A 25 -2.16 -6.07 -15.05
N LEU A 26 -1.55 -6.53 -13.95
CA LEU A 26 -0.91 -7.83 -13.92
C LEU A 26 -1.95 -8.95 -14.05
N LEU A 27 -3.00 -8.93 -13.24
CA LEU A 27 -4.07 -9.92 -13.26
C LEU A 27 -4.71 -10.03 -14.65
N GLU A 28 -5.04 -8.91 -15.28
CA GLU A 28 -5.61 -8.88 -16.64
C GLU A 28 -4.71 -9.52 -17.71
N ARG A 29 -3.39 -9.56 -17.48
CA ARG A 29 -2.43 -10.12 -18.43
C ARG A 29 -2.10 -11.58 -18.18
N VAL A 30 -2.16 -12.03 -16.94
CA VAL A 30 -1.60 -13.34 -16.54
C VAL A 30 -2.63 -14.31 -16.00
N ALA A 31 -3.78 -13.83 -15.51
CA ALA A 31 -4.82 -14.69 -14.99
C ALA A 31 -5.76 -15.15 -16.12
N ASP A 32 -6.14 -16.43 -16.07
CA ASP A 32 -7.23 -16.96 -16.88
C ASP A 32 -8.48 -17.08 -15.98
N GLY A 33 -9.31 -16.03 -16.03
CA GLY A 33 -10.49 -15.90 -15.18
C GLY A 33 -10.22 -15.34 -13.77
N LYS A 34 -11.13 -15.60 -12.84
CA LYS A 34 -11.09 -15.04 -11.47
C LYS A 34 -9.97 -15.66 -10.64
N THR A 35 -9.22 -14.82 -9.92
CA THR A 35 -8.08 -15.22 -9.11
C THR A 35 -8.38 -15.14 -7.62
N VAL A 36 -7.80 -16.06 -6.83
CA VAL A 36 -7.72 -15.94 -5.37
C VAL A 36 -6.50 -15.10 -5.02
N LEU A 37 -6.72 -13.97 -4.36
CA LEU A 37 -5.63 -13.10 -3.94
C LEU A 37 -5.18 -13.47 -2.53
N VAL A 38 -3.87 -13.48 -2.31
CA VAL A 38 -3.26 -13.69 -0.99
C VAL A 38 -2.35 -12.51 -0.70
N GLY A 39 -2.67 -11.73 0.34
CA GLY A 39 -1.96 -10.51 0.68
C GLY A 39 -1.49 -10.51 2.14
N ALA A 40 -0.25 -10.09 2.37
CA ALA A 40 0.32 -9.94 3.71
C ALA A 40 0.71 -8.49 3.99
N ALA A 41 0.52 -8.01 5.23
CA ALA A 41 0.79 -6.63 5.64
C ALA A 41 0.17 -5.61 4.65
N VAL A 42 0.94 -4.69 4.09
CA VAL A 42 0.47 -3.74 3.06
C VAL A 42 -0.15 -4.42 1.82
N GLY A 43 0.25 -5.66 1.52
CA GLY A 43 -0.33 -6.44 0.43
C GLY A 43 -1.79 -6.82 0.66
N SER A 44 -2.24 -6.93 1.92
CA SER A 44 -3.66 -7.15 2.20
C SER A 44 -4.50 -5.92 1.85
N TRP A 45 -3.97 -4.72 2.06
CA TRP A 45 -4.64 -3.48 1.70
C TRP A 45 -4.80 -3.34 0.19
N VAL A 46 -3.71 -3.60 -0.55
CA VAL A 46 -3.74 -3.61 -2.03
C VAL A 46 -4.77 -4.63 -2.53
N MET A 47 -4.74 -5.85 -2.01
CA MET A 47 -5.70 -6.90 -2.36
C MET A 47 -7.16 -6.48 -2.12
N LEU A 48 -7.47 -5.87 -0.96
CA LEU A 48 -8.80 -5.38 -0.65
C LEU A 48 -9.26 -4.33 -1.67
N ARG A 49 -8.41 -3.35 -1.96
CA ARG A 49 -8.69 -2.31 -2.97
C ARG A 49 -8.92 -2.91 -4.36
N VAL A 50 -8.10 -3.87 -4.78
CA VAL A 50 -8.27 -4.59 -6.05
C VAL A 50 -9.63 -5.31 -6.09
N ALA A 51 -10.01 -6.01 -5.02
CA ALA A 51 -11.28 -6.73 -4.95
C ALA A 51 -12.50 -5.78 -4.98
N MET A 52 -12.38 -4.59 -4.39
CA MET A 52 -13.41 -3.55 -4.44
C MET A 52 -13.53 -2.91 -5.83
N GLU A 53 -12.40 -2.64 -6.49
CA GLU A 53 -12.37 -1.98 -7.80
C GLU A 53 -12.73 -2.93 -8.94
N ARG A 54 -12.31 -4.20 -8.85
CA ARG A 54 -12.45 -5.22 -9.89
C ARG A 54 -12.95 -6.56 -9.34
N PRO A 55 -14.17 -6.64 -8.81
CA PRO A 55 -14.76 -7.88 -8.30
C PRO A 55 -14.98 -8.94 -9.40
N ASP A 56 -14.91 -8.54 -10.68
CA ASP A 56 -14.93 -9.43 -11.84
C ASP A 56 -13.62 -10.22 -11.99
N LEU A 57 -12.50 -9.76 -11.42
CA LEU A 57 -11.19 -10.42 -11.47
C LEU A 57 -10.87 -11.26 -10.24
N VAL A 58 -11.65 -11.14 -9.16
CA VAL A 58 -11.35 -11.75 -7.86
C VAL A 58 -12.44 -12.75 -7.45
N SER A 59 -12.04 -13.97 -7.09
CA SER A 59 -12.95 -15.02 -6.59
C SER A 59 -12.94 -15.13 -5.06
N ALA A 60 -11.80 -14.88 -4.43
CA ALA A 60 -11.64 -14.86 -2.98
C ALA A 60 -10.39 -14.06 -2.57
N ILE A 61 -10.31 -13.71 -1.29
CA ILE A 61 -9.17 -13.02 -0.70
C ILE A 61 -8.72 -13.73 0.59
N VAL A 62 -7.41 -13.78 0.83
CA VAL A 62 -6.80 -14.32 2.06
C VAL A 62 -5.79 -13.32 2.60
N GLY A 63 -6.03 -12.81 3.81
CA GLY A 63 -5.15 -11.86 4.48
C GLY A 63 -4.24 -12.54 5.52
N LEU A 64 -2.97 -12.16 5.54
CA LEU A 64 -2.00 -12.59 6.55
C LEU A 64 -1.43 -11.37 7.28
N SER A 65 -1.71 -11.21 8.57
CA SER A 65 -1.36 -10.01 9.35
C SER A 65 -1.74 -8.72 8.59
N PRO A 66 -3.05 -8.49 8.38
CA PRO A 66 -3.50 -7.43 7.50
C PRO A 66 -3.25 -6.03 8.10
N ASP A 67 -2.61 -5.17 7.32
CA ASP A 67 -2.30 -3.78 7.69
C ASP A 67 -3.03 -2.81 6.75
N ALA A 68 -4.35 -2.97 6.63
CA ALA A 68 -5.17 -2.00 5.91
C ALA A 68 -5.15 -0.65 6.64
N ASP A 69 -5.13 0.45 5.88
CA ASP A 69 -5.16 1.82 6.40
C ASP A 69 -3.97 2.21 7.32
N PHE A 70 -2.91 1.40 7.34
CA PHE A 70 -1.79 1.53 8.28
C PHE A 70 -1.09 2.88 8.22
N THR A 71 -1.14 3.58 7.08
CA THR A 71 -0.51 4.91 6.94
C THR A 71 -1.09 5.88 7.95
N GLU A 72 -2.40 5.84 8.21
CA GLU A 72 -3.06 6.75 9.14
C GLU A 72 -3.07 6.21 10.56
N GLU A 73 -3.56 4.99 10.75
CA GLU A 73 -3.86 4.45 12.09
C GLU A 73 -2.63 3.99 12.85
N LEU A 74 -1.56 3.63 12.13
CA LEU A 74 -0.38 3.01 12.72
C LEU A 74 0.86 3.90 12.53
N LEU A 75 1.19 4.21 11.28
CA LEU A 75 2.42 4.92 10.94
C LEU A 75 2.35 6.37 11.41
N MET A 76 1.41 7.17 10.89
CA MET A 76 1.28 8.57 11.29
C MET A 76 0.93 8.73 12.78
N ALA A 77 0.26 7.76 13.41
CA ALA A 77 0.03 7.78 14.84
C ALA A 77 1.34 7.65 15.67
N GLN A 78 2.31 6.85 15.22
CA GLN A 78 3.54 6.55 15.96
C GLN A 78 4.74 7.43 15.60
N LEU A 79 4.71 8.12 14.46
CA LEU A 79 5.78 9.02 14.08
C LEU A 79 5.84 10.28 14.95
N SER A 80 7.05 10.70 15.30
CA SER A 80 7.30 12.00 15.91
C SER A 80 6.93 13.15 14.96
N ASP A 81 6.64 14.33 15.51
CA ASP A 81 6.32 15.50 14.71
C ASP A 81 7.46 15.91 13.76
N GLU A 82 8.71 15.68 14.17
CA GLU A 82 9.88 15.90 13.32
C GLU A 82 9.91 14.96 12.11
N GLN A 83 9.64 13.67 12.32
CA GLN A 83 9.55 12.69 11.23
C GLN A 83 8.38 12.98 10.29
N LYS A 84 7.21 13.32 10.85
CA LYS A 84 6.04 13.75 10.06
C LYS A 84 6.39 14.96 9.20
N LYS A 85 6.98 15.99 9.81
CA LYS A 85 7.39 17.20 9.10
C LYS A 85 8.40 16.88 8.01
N LYS A 86 9.40 16.02 8.26
CA LYS A 86 10.36 15.60 7.25
C LYS A 86 9.69 14.95 6.03
N ILE A 87 8.75 14.04 6.26
CA ILE A 87 7.96 13.43 5.19
C ILE A 87 7.13 14.50 4.45
N MET A 88 6.43 15.36 5.19
CA MET A 88 5.50 16.35 4.63
C MET A 88 6.18 17.58 4.02
N ASP A 89 7.45 17.88 4.32
CA ASP A 89 8.16 19.06 3.83
C ASP A 89 9.27 18.68 2.82
N GLU A 90 10.05 17.63 3.10
CA GLU A 90 11.14 17.15 2.23
C GLU A 90 10.68 16.05 1.25
N GLY A 91 9.52 15.45 1.53
CA GLY A 91 8.84 14.51 0.65
C GLY A 91 9.20 13.04 0.90
N LEU A 92 10.19 12.76 1.75
CA LEU A 92 10.59 11.41 2.14
C LEU A 92 11.29 11.39 3.51
N ALA A 93 11.12 10.31 4.26
CA ALA A 93 11.96 10.00 5.42
C ALA A 93 12.22 8.49 5.50
N THR A 94 13.37 8.11 6.05
CA THR A 94 13.64 6.73 6.43
C THR A 94 13.13 6.50 7.85
N ILE A 95 12.21 5.55 8.00
CA ILE A 95 11.60 5.17 9.27
C ILE A 95 12.02 3.74 9.60
N THR A 96 12.68 3.56 10.73
CA THR A 96 12.97 2.23 11.27
C THR A 96 11.72 1.67 11.92
N TRP A 97 11.26 0.51 11.45
CA TRP A 97 10.11 -0.19 12.03
C TRP A 97 10.51 -1.63 12.35
N GLY A 98 10.51 -1.97 13.64
CA GLY A 98 11.12 -3.21 14.11
C GLY A 98 12.61 -3.23 13.79
N ASN A 99 13.05 -4.20 12.99
CA ASN A 99 14.46 -4.39 12.61
C ASN A 99 14.76 -3.95 11.16
N THR A 100 13.84 -3.21 10.53
CA THR A 100 13.92 -2.87 9.10
C THR A 100 13.70 -1.38 8.88
N ASP A 101 14.49 -0.79 8.00
CA ASP A 101 14.33 0.58 7.54
C ASP A 101 13.42 0.67 6.32
N TYR A 102 12.41 1.53 6.39
CA TYR A 102 11.45 1.79 5.32
C TYR A 102 11.55 3.23 4.85
N VAL A 103 11.58 3.41 3.53
CA VAL A 103 11.45 4.75 2.93
C VAL A 103 9.96 5.09 2.85
N VAL A 104 9.54 6.07 3.65
CA VAL A 104 8.17 6.59 3.66
C VAL A 104 8.14 7.89 2.89
N SER A 105 7.31 7.97 1.85
CA SER A 105 7.16 9.16 1.03
C SER A 105 5.91 9.94 1.37
N ARG A 106 5.90 11.25 1.09
CA ARG A 106 4.68 12.07 1.17
C ARG A 106 3.57 11.51 0.30
N ASN A 107 3.93 11.06 -0.89
CA ASN A 107 3.00 10.48 -1.86
C ASN A 107 2.29 9.25 -1.27
N LEU A 108 3.01 8.37 -0.56
CA LEU A 108 2.40 7.22 0.11
C LEU A 108 1.38 7.66 1.17
N ILE A 109 1.70 8.67 1.98
CA ILE A 109 0.80 9.17 3.04
C ILE A 109 -0.45 9.81 2.43
N GLU A 110 -0.28 10.75 1.50
CA GLU A 110 -1.39 11.47 0.88
C GLU A 110 -2.30 10.56 0.05
N ASP A 111 -1.73 9.58 -0.65
CA ASP A 111 -2.48 8.59 -1.40
C ASP A 111 -3.15 7.54 -0.49
N GLY A 112 -2.49 7.18 0.62
CA GLY A 112 -3.05 6.29 1.64
C GLY A 112 -4.36 6.83 2.21
N LYS A 113 -4.42 8.13 2.53
CA LYS A 113 -5.66 8.81 2.97
C LYS A 113 -6.83 8.68 2.00
N LYS A 114 -6.56 8.55 0.70
CA LYS A 114 -7.58 8.41 -0.35
C LYS A 114 -8.02 6.96 -0.56
N ASN A 115 -7.29 6.01 0.01
CA ASN A 115 -7.50 4.58 -0.15
C ASN A 115 -7.96 3.89 1.13
N LEU A 116 -8.41 4.65 2.14
CA LEU A 116 -8.92 4.09 3.39
C LEU A 116 -10.10 3.14 3.11
N VAL A 117 -10.10 1.98 3.75
CA VAL A 117 -11.13 0.94 3.60
C VAL A 117 -11.81 0.56 4.93
N LEU A 118 -11.23 0.94 6.07
CA LEU A 118 -11.77 0.64 7.41
C LEU A 118 -12.51 1.83 8.01
N GLN A 119 -12.11 3.07 7.68
CA GLN A 119 -12.78 4.28 8.15
C GLN A 119 -13.94 4.66 7.23
N GLY A 120 -15.08 4.01 7.40
CA GLY A 120 -16.27 4.26 6.56
C GLY A 120 -17.49 3.40 6.86
N GLY A 121 -17.67 2.95 8.11
CA GLY A 121 -18.92 2.36 8.59
C GLY A 121 -19.92 3.43 9.03
#